data_AF-A0A1Y1UQ09-F1
#
_entry.id   AF-A0A1Y1UQ09-F1
#
_cell.length_a   1.000
_cell.length_b   1.000
_cell.length_c   1.000
_cell.angle_alpha   90.00
_cell.angle_beta   90.00
_cell.angle_gamma   90.00
#
_symmetry.space_group_name_H-M   'P 1'
#
loop_
_entity.id
_entity.type
_entity.pdbx_description
1 polymer ?
#
loop_
_entity_poly.entity_id
_entity_poly.type
_entity_poly.pdbx_seq_one_letter_code
_entity_poly.pdbx_strand_id
1 'polypeptide(L)'
;MVSTSSGDGTDGATRYLGVTRGKNTCLTSVVPVASSQVFPRPYYQIVQDAHGNPADFNEGATNAVPIYVYTSSETELNPPSAPTLSFNSTGSFRIAHFSDLHHSDIAPICLDEPFEFRANCTEQFSFTFMERALDLTRPDLVIINGDLFARNKRQKDDITYPLLTQGALLKAVYPILNRSLPFAVTWGNHDAEGSLLREELQREMSRLPGYVGSNVASLDGQGNYQLDILDRDGDSKMKLWFFDSRSYTYFPLNGSTTGQSGGVHRNQVEWFERESRGLEMNGMAFFHIPLGQMSGSLGLNSSAELGVHSEDVCSQGHECSNTPDLADNDTGFFDAIVNGNHIKATFSGHDHSNDFSTSVKGVTFTYDGSAGYTAYSTGNDPNYNREMRVIDIVSWGESATTYKVIDDILKGTVHRNTSEPILTLY
;
A
#
# COMPACT_ATOMS: atom_id res chain seq x y z
N MET A 1 -33.55 -23.25 9.05
CA MET A 1 -34.12 -23.84 7.82
C MET A 1 -34.88 -22.77 7.07
N VAL A 2 -34.33 -22.31 5.94
CA VAL A 2 -35.10 -21.74 4.84
C VAL A 2 -34.55 -22.41 3.58
N SER A 3 -35.43 -23.09 2.86
CA SER A 3 -35.19 -23.71 1.57
C SER A 3 -35.79 -22.79 0.52
N THR A 4 -35.01 -22.43 -0.50
CA THR A 4 -35.53 -21.99 -1.78
C THR A 4 -34.65 -22.56 -2.88
N SER A 5 -35.23 -23.45 -3.69
CA SER A 5 -34.70 -23.86 -4.98
C SER A 5 -35.14 -22.85 -6.04
N SER A 6 -34.20 -22.25 -6.74
CA SER A 6 -34.40 -21.69 -8.08
C SER A 6 -33.05 -21.55 -8.76
N GLY A 7 -32.87 -22.19 -9.91
CA GLY A 7 -31.65 -22.10 -10.70
C GLY A 7 -31.61 -20.80 -11.51
N ASP A 8 -30.70 -19.90 -11.15
CA ASP A 8 -30.64 -18.54 -11.73
C ASP A 8 -29.23 -18.07 -12.14
N GLY A 9 -28.31 -18.98 -12.43
CA GLY A 9 -27.19 -18.66 -13.34
C GLY A 9 -25.90 -18.16 -12.71
N THR A 10 -25.49 -18.73 -11.57
CA THR A 10 -24.11 -18.57 -11.08
C THR A 10 -23.19 -19.67 -11.66
N ASP A 11 -22.07 -19.23 -12.22
CA ASP A 11 -21.01 -19.93 -12.98
C ASP A 11 -20.14 -20.93 -12.18
N GLY A 12 -20.60 -21.40 -11.02
CA GLY A 12 -19.78 -22.25 -10.15
C GLY A 12 -18.78 -21.48 -9.28
N ALA A 13 -18.90 -20.16 -9.16
CA ALA A 13 -18.10 -19.35 -8.24
C ALA A 13 -18.63 -19.39 -6.79
N THR A 14 -17.71 -19.68 -5.87
CA THR A 14 -17.88 -19.60 -4.40
C THR A 14 -18.25 -18.18 -3.95
N ARG A 15 -19.23 -18.06 -3.02
CA ARG A 15 -19.55 -16.81 -2.30
C ARG A 15 -19.65 -17.10 -0.80
N TYR A 16 -18.83 -16.43 0.01
CA TYR A 16 -18.93 -16.32 1.46
C TYR A 16 -20.05 -15.34 1.87
N LEU A 17 -20.39 -15.26 3.16
CA LEU A 17 -21.39 -14.32 3.70
C LEU A 17 -20.96 -13.81 5.09
N GLY A 18 -20.92 -12.49 5.29
CA GLY A 18 -20.83 -11.83 6.60
C GLY A 18 -22.22 -11.68 7.23
N VAL A 19 -22.32 -11.84 8.56
CA VAL A 19 -23.61 -11.90 9.26
C VAL A 19 -23.56 -11.10 10.56
N THR A 20 -24.52 -10.18 10.77
CA THR A 20 -24.64 -9.41 12.03
C THR A 20 -25.80 -9.92 12.88
N ARG A 21 -25.57 -10.08 14.19
CA ARG A 21 -26.61 -10.41 15.18
C ARG A 21 -26.94 -9.20 16.05
N GLY A 22 -28.22 -8.90 16.19
CA GLY A 22 -28.71 -7.92 17.16
C GLY A 22 -28.73 -8.48 18.59
N LYS A 23 -28.88 -7.57 19.58
CA LYS A 23 -28.87 -7.87 21.04
C LYS A 23 -29.78 -9.02 21.51
N ASN A 24 -30.78 -9.42 20.71
CA ASN A 24 -31.75 -10.47 21.04
C ASN A 24 -31.65 -11.70 20.11
N THR A 25 -30.45 -12.08 19.69
CA THR A 25 -30.10 -13.30 18.91
C THR A 25 -30.77 -13.47 17.53
N CYS A 26 -31.64 -12.56 17.10
CA CYS A 26 -32.12 -12.50 15.72
C CYS A 26 -31.01 -12.02 14.77
N LEU A 27 -30.91 -12.66 13.61
CA LEU A 27 -30.09 -12.20 12.49
C LEU A 27 -30.70 -10.91 11.95
N THR A 28 -29.90 -9.84 11.89
CA THR A 28 -30.36 -8.51 11.44
C THR A 28 -29.86 -8.17 10.05
N SER A 29 -28.82 -8.84 9.55
CA SER A 29 -28.32 -8.71 8.16
C SER A 29 -27.49 -9.93 7.73
N VAL A 30 -27.47 -10.19 6.42
CA VAL A 30 -26.67 -11.21 5.73
C VAL A 30 -26.09 -10.57 4.46
N VAL A 31 -24.76 -10.63 4.26
CA VAL A 31 -24.05 -9.86 3.21
C VAL A 31 -23.00 -10.73 2.50
N PRO A 32 -22.97 -10.90 1.16
CA PRO A 32 -22.08 -11.84 0.46
C PRO A 32 -20.62 -11.39 0.33
N VAL A 33 -19.68 -12.15 0.87
CA VAL A 33 -18.21 -11.96 0.81
C VAL A 33 -17.63 -12.87 -0.30
N ALA A 34 -16.62 -12.48 -1.10
CA ALA A 34 -16.16 -13.25 -2.27
C ALA A 34 -14.92 -14.15 -2.00
N SER A 35 -14.77 -15.25 -2.76
CA SER A 35 -13.98 -16.49 -2.61
C SER A 35 -12.45 -16.46 -2.34
N SER A 36 -11.87 -15.40 -1.79
CA SER A 36 -10.41 -15.27 -1.64
C SER A 36 -9.91 -14.71 -0.30
N GLN A 37 -10.62 -14.95 0.81
CA GLN A 37 -10.18 -14.46 2.13
C GLN A 37 -9.59 -15.56 3.00
N VAL A 38 -8.34 -15.34 3.43
CA VAL A 38 -7.66 -16.04 4.52
C VAL A 38 -7.70 -15.12 5.75
N PHE A 39 -8.03 -15.64 6.94
CA PHE A 39 -8.00 -14.88 8.20
C PHE A 39 -6.95 -15.44 9.18
N PRO A 40 -6.13 -14.59 9.81
CA PRO A 40 -5.14 -14.98 10.82
C PRO A 40 -5.66 -14.84 12.28
N ARG A 41 -6.08 -15.98 12.90
CA ARG A 41 -6.20 -16.30 14.37
C ARG A 41 -6.71 -15.17 15.34
N PRO A 42 -6.46 -15.25 16.67
CA PRO A 42 -7.10 -16.05 17.73
C PRO A 42 -8.48 -15.56 18.24
N TYR A 43 -9.05 -14.49 17.67
CA TYR A 43 -10.30 -13.84 18.16
C TYR A 43 -11.57 -14.32 17.46
N TYR A 44 -11.44 -15.35 16.62
CA TYR A 44 -12.49 -15.83 15.74
C TYR A 44 -12.88 -17.25 16.14
N GLN A 45 -14.15 -17.46 16.54
CA GLN A 45 -14.69 -18.79 16.83
C GLN A 45 -15.25 -19.43 15.57
N ILE A 46 -14.78 -20.64 15.25
CA ILE A 46 -15.27 -21.43 14.11
C ILE A 46 -16.72 -21.86 14.35
N VAL A 47 -17.58 -21.61 13.38
CA VAL A 47 -18.99 -22.03 13.45
C VAL A 47 -19.06 -23.52 13.15
N GLN A 48 -19.90 -24.24 13.88
CA GLN A 48 -20.08 -25.69 13.74
C GLN A 48 -21.39 -26.06 13.05
N ASP A 49 -21.41 -27.18 12.33
CA ASP A 49 -22.60 -27.77 11.70
C ASP A 49 -23.53 -28.43 12.74
N ALA A 50 -24.63 -29.04 12.27
CA ALA A 50 -25.59 -29.73 13.14
C ALA A 50 -25.02 -30.98 13.84
N HIS A 51 -23.82 -31.43 13.46
CA HIS A 51 -23.12 -32.60 14.00
C HIS A 51 -21.92 -32.22 14.86
N GLY A 52 -21.60 -30.93 15.02
CA GLY A 52 -20.48 -30.42 15.82
C GLY A 52 -19.14 -30.35 15.09
N ASN A 53 -19.10 -30.56 13.78
CA ASN A 53 -17.88 -30.36 12.97
C ASN A 53 -17.74 -28.89 12.58
N PRO A 54 -16.53 -28.38 12.27
CA PRO A 54 -16.37 -27.11 11.57
C PRO A 54 -17.31 -27.06 10.36
N ALA A 55 -18.21 -26.08 10.32
CA ALA A 55 -19.16 -25.95 9.25
C ALA A 55 -18.41 -25.67 7.95
N ASP A 56 -18.25 -26.71 7.13
CA ASP A 56 -17.67 -26.62 5.80
C ASP A 56 -18.76 -26.18 4.84
N PHE A 57 -18.61 -24.98 4.31
CA PHE A 57 -19.56 -24.43 3.36
C PHE A 57 -19.56 -25.18 2.01
N ASN A 58 -18.57 -26.06 1.77
CA ASN A 58 -18.46 -26.92 0.61
C ASN A 58 -18.89 -28.38 0.86
N GLU A 59 -19.54 -28.68 1.99
CA GLU A 59 -20.01 -30.04 2.30
C GLU A 59 -20.93 -30.55 1.17
N GLY A 60 -20.46 -31.59 0.45
CA GLY A 60 -21.17 -32.22 -0.67
C GLY A 60 -20.70 -31.83 -2.08
N ALA A 61 -19.70 -30.94 -2.23
CA ALA A 61 -19.13 -30.56 -3.53
C ALA A 61 -17.82 -31.31 -3.84
N THR A 62 -17.66 -31.85 -5.06
CA THR A 62 -16.47 -32.59 -5.51
C THR A 62 -15.31 -31.65 -5.87
N ASN A 63 -14.10 -31.96 -5.38
CA ASN A 63 -12.83 -31.26 -5.65
C ASN A 63 -12.71 -29.81 -5.12
N ALA A 64 -13.60 -29.39 -4.20
CA ALA A 64 -13.51 -28.09 -3.56
C ALA A 64 -12.57 -28.08 -2.35
N VAL A 65 -11.83 -26.99 -2.16
CA VAL A 65 -11.05 -26.75 -0.93
C VAL A 65 -12.03 -26.37 0.20
N PRO A 66 -11.99 -26.99 1.39
CA PRO A 66 -12.93 -26.69 2.49
C PRO A 66 -12.95 -25.22 2.91
N ILE A 67 -14.13 -24.72 3.26
CA ILE A 67 -14.34 -23.32 3.66
C ILE A 67 -15.03 -23.26 5.00
N TYR A 68 -14.38 -22.62 5.99
CA TYR A 68 -14.90 -22.53 7.34
C TYR A 68 -15.40 -21.12 7.69
N VAL A 69 -16.49 -21.07 8.44
CA VAL A 69 -17.14 -19.84 8.91
C VAL A 69 -16.65 -19.48 10.31
N TYR A 70 -16.51 -18.18 10.59
CA TYR A 70 -16.07 -17.66 11.90
C TYR A 70 -17.00 -16.56 12.46
N THR A 71 -16.95 -16.35 13.77
CA THR A 71 -17.65 -15.27 14.49
C THR A 71 -16.70 -14.51 15.42
N SER A 72 -16.94 -13.21 15.65
CA SER A 72 -16.23 -12.34 16.60
C SER A 72 -17.21 -11.57 17.51
N SER A 73 -16.74 -11.10 18.67
CA SER A 73 -17.53 -10.36 19.67
C SER A 73 -17.21 -8.86 19.74
N GLU A 74 -18.18 -8.02 20.15
CA GLU A 74 -18.07 -6.56 20.20
C GLU A 74 -16.97 -6.04 21.16
N THR A 75 -16.58 -6.85 22.16
CA THR A 75 -15.44 -6.58 23.07
C THR A 75 -14.06 -6.75 22.43
N GLU A 76 -13.97 -7.37 21.25
CA GLU A 76 -12.74 -7.58 20.47
C GLU A 76 -12.43 -6.41 19.52
N LEU A 77 -13.27 -5.36 19.52
CA LEU A 77 -13.12 -4.16 18.68
C LEU A 77 -12.18 -3.09 19.27
N ASN A 78 -11.60 -3.30 20.46
CA ASN A 78 -10.53 -2.44 20.93
C ASN A 78 -9.28 -2.75 20.09
N PRO A 79 -8.79 -1.82 19.25
CA PRO A 79 -7.59 -2.07 18.48
C PRO A 79 -6.45 -2.37 19.47
N PRO A 80 -5.64 -3.41 19.23
CA PRO A 80 -4.46 -3.65 20.04
C PRO A 80 -3.60 -2.38 20.02
N SER A 81 -2.94 -2.07 21.14
CA SER A 81 -2.04 -0.93 21.20
C SER A 81 -1.01 -1.03 20.06
N ALA A 82 -0.92 0.01 19.24
CA ALA A 82 0.03 0.06 18.14
C ALA A 82 1.46 -0.23 18.67
N PRO A 83 2.22 -1.10 18.00
CA PRO A 83 3.57 -1.39 18.44
C PRO A 83 4.44 -0.13 18.37
N THR A 84 5.28 0.07 19.38
CA THR A 84 6.27 1.14 19.37
C THR A 84 7.39 0.79 18.38
N LEU A 85 7.75 1.74 17.52
CA LEU A 85 8.88 1.58 16.62
C LEU A 85 10.16 2.02 17.32
N SER A 86 11.15 1.12 17.38
CA SER A 86 12.42 1.41 18.04
C SER A 86 13.58 0.77 17.29
N PHE A 87 14.71 1.46 17.27
CA PHE A 87 15.97 0.89 16.83
C PHE A 87 16.32 -0.36 17.66
N ASN A 88 16.94 -1.33 16.99
CA ASN A 88 17.43 -2.52 17.67
C ASN A 88 18.65 -2.20 18.55
N SER A 89 19.22 -3.23 19.17
CA SER A 89 20.38 -3.06 20.06
C SER A 89 21.61 -2.43 19.41
N THR A 90 21.76 -2.51 18.08
CA THR A 90 22.89 -1.95 17.35
C THR A 90 22.62 -0.57 16.76
N GLY A 91 21.46 0.04 17.06
CA GLY A 91 21.05 1.30 16.46
C GLY A 91 20.63 1.14 15.00
N SER A 92 20.16 -0.05 14.62
CA SER A 92 19.69 -0.35 13.26
C SER A 92 18.18 -0.54 13.21
N PHE A 93 17.58 -0.17 12.10
CA PHE A 93 16.15 -0.31 11.82
C PHE A 93 15.96 -0.56 10.32
N ARG A 94 15.14 -1.54 9.96
CA ARG A 94 14.89 -1.93 8.57
C ARG A 94 13.44 -1.73 8.19
N ILE A 95 13.22 -1.06 7.06
CA ILE A 95 11.91 -0.90 6.45
C ILE A 95 11.82 -1.76 5.19
N ALA A 96 10.78 -2.57 5.08
CA ALA A 96 10.36 -3.15 3.81
C ALA A 96 9.32 -2.21 3.18
N HIS A 97 9.63 -1.67 2.02
CA HIS A 97 8.85 -0.64 1.36
C HIS A 97 8.25 -1.14 0.04
N PHE A 98 6.92 -1.25 0.02
CA PHE A 98 6.14 -1.65 -1.15
C PHE A 98 5.31 -0.46 -1.65
N SER A 99 5.03 -0.43 -2.95
CA SER A 99 4.04 0.45 -3.56
C SER A 99 3.33 -0.31 -4.68
N ASP A 100 2.20 0.21 -5.12
CA ASP A 100 1.54 -0.22 -6.35
C ASP A 100 1.25 -1.73 -6.36
N LEU A 101 0.58 -2.20 -5.30
CA LEU A 101 0.16 -3.60 -5.20
C LEU A 101 -1.01 -3.91 -6.13
N HIS A 102 -1.89 -2.93 -6.38
CA HIS A 102 -3.04 -3.01 -7.30
C HIS A 102 -3.91 -4.26 -7.10
N HIS A 103 -4.04 -4.78 -5.87
CA HIS A 103 -4.89 -5.92 -5.56
C HIS A 103 -6.34 -5.68 -6.00
N SER A 104 -7.04 -6.74 -6.42
CA SER A 104 -8.43 -6.63 -6.84
C SER A 104 -9.35 -7.64 -6.18
N ASP A 105 -10.63 -7.30 -6.17
CA ASP A 105 -11.71 -8.13 -5.68
C ASP A 105 -12.04 -9.29 -6.64
N ILE A 106 -11.90 -9.05 -7.95
CA ILE A 106 -12.05 -10.04 -9.02
C ILE A 106 -10.72 -10.69 -9.39
N ALA A 107 -10.74 -11.92 -9.93
CA ALA A 107 -9.54 -12.60 -10.43
C ALA A 107 -8.77 -11.69 -11.40
N PRO A 108 -7.58 -11.20 -11.02
CA PRO A 108 -6.93 -10.22 -11.85
C PRO A 108 -6.26 -10.87 -13.04
N ILE A 109 -6.31 -10.15 -14.15
CA ILE A 109 -5.40 -10.37 -15.27
C ILE A 109 -4.10 -9.72 -14.85
N CYS A 110 -3.05 -10.51 -14.67
CA CYS A 110 -1.71 -9.96 -14.55
C CYS A 110 -1.40 -9.08 -15.75
N LEU A 111 -0.63 -8.03 -15.52
CA LEU A 111 -0.13 -7.17 -16.57
C LEU A 111 1.37 -7.43 -16.74
N ASP A 112 1.84 -7.28 -17.97
CA ASP A 112 3.27 -7.23 -18.30
C ASP A 112 4.11 -8.41 -17.79
N GLU A 113 3.48 -9.58 -17.62
CA GLU A 113 4.13 -10.81 -17.18
C GLU A 113 4.86 -11.54 -18.33
N PRO A 114 5.92 -12.32 -18.02
CA PRO A 114 6.58 -13.17 -19.01
C PRO A 114 5.59 -14.12 -19.70
N PHE A 115 5.76 -14.30 -21.01
CA PHE A 115 4.88 -15.10 -21.85
C PHE A 115 4.67 -16.53 -21.32
N GLU A 116 5.70 -17.12 -20.73
CA GLU A 116 5.70 -18.48 -20.16
C GLU A 116 4.71 -18.64 -19.00
N PHE A 117 4.45 -17.56 -18.25
CA PHE A 117 3.60 -17.60 -17.05
C PHE A 117 2.24 -16.94 -17.24
N ARG A 118 2.04 -16.20 -18.34
CA ARG A 118 0.79 -15.51 -18.68
C ARG A 118 -0.49 -16.33 -18.49
N ALA A 119 -0.49 -17.58 -18.94
CA ALA A 119 -1.67 -18.45 -18.83
C ALA A 119 -1.99 -18.87 -17.38
N ASN A 120 -1.01 -18.84 -16.48
CA ASN A 120 -1.11 -19.28 -15.09
C ASN A 120 -0.95 -18.13 -14.10
N CYS A 121 -0.75 -16.90 -14.57
CA CYS A 121 -0.51 -15.76 -13.70
C CYS A 121 -1.82 -15.37 -13.00
N THR A 122 -1.72 -15.22 -11.69
CA THR A 122 -2.84 -14.84 -10.82
C THR A 122 -2.33 -13.87 -9.76
N GLU A 123 -3.26 -13.25 -9.03
CA GLU A 123 -2.94 -12.41 -7.86
C GLU A 123 -2.02 -13.09 -6.84
N GLN A 124 -2.01 -14.43 -6.81
CA GLN A 124 -1.17 -15.22 -5.93
C GLN A 124 0.32 -14.93 -6.10
N PHE A 125 0.73 -14.45 -7.28
CA PHE A 125 2.10 -14.05 -7.55
C PHE A 125 2.50 -12.83 -6.72
N SER A 126 1.63 -11.81 -6.62
CA SER A 126 1.84 -10.65 -5.74
C SER A 126 1.99 -11.07 -4.28
N PHE A 127 1.10 -11.96 -3.79
CA PHE A 127 1.21 -12.47 -2.41
C PHE A 127 2.50 -13.24 -2.20
N THR A 128 2.85 -14.14 -3.12
CA THR A 128 4.07 -14.95 -3.03
C THR A 128 5.32 -14.07 -3.02
N PHE A 129 5.35 -13.01 -3.84
CA PHE A 129 6.43 -12.04 -3.84
C PHE A 129 6.54 -11.34 -2.49
N MET A 130 5.46 -10.73 -2.00
CA MET A 130 5.45 -10.05 -0.70
C MET A 130 5.88 -10.98 0.43
N GLU A 131 5.32 -12.19 0.50
CA GLU A 131 5.65 -13.17 1.53
C GLU A 131 7.14 -13.50 1.54
N ARG A 132 7.70 -13.84 0.37
CA ARG A 132 9.12 -14.18 0.25
C ARG A 132 10.02 -12.98 0.50
N ALA A 133 9.65 -11.78 0.05
CA ALA A 133 10.41 -10.56 0.28
C ALA A 133 10.44 -10.22 1.78
N LEU A 134 9.33 -10.37 2.49
CA LEU A 134 9.28 -10.18 3.94
C LEU A 134 10.14 -11.24 4.67
N ASP A 135 10.12 -12.50 4.23
CA ASP A 135 10.95 -13.56 4.80
C ASP A 135 12.45 -13.35 4.56
N LEU A 136 12.81 -12.86 3.37
CA LEU A 136 14.18 -12.52 3.00
C LEU A 136 14.71 -11.34 3.82
N THR A 137 13.91 -10.28 3.93
CA THR A 137 14.37 -8.97 4.44
C THR A 137 14.26 -8.88 5.96
N ARG A 138 13.28 -9.55 6.57
CA ARG A 138 12.97 -9.50 8.01
C ARG A 138 12.93 -8.07 8.55
N PRO A 139 11.97 -7.26 8.10
CA PRO A 139 11.92 -5.84 8.44
C PRO A 139 11.40 -5.60 9.86
N ASP A 140 11.74 -4.43 10.41
CA ASP A 140 11.17 -3.91 11.66
C ASP A 140 9.84 -3.15 11.41
N LEU A 141 9.64 -2.64 10.18
CA LEU A 141 8.43 -1.97 9.72
C LEU A 141 8.16 -2.30 8.24
N VAL A 142 6.89 -2.51 7.90
CA VAL A 142 6.45 -2.54 6.49
C VAL A 142 5.74 -1.23 6.15
N ILE A 143 6.11 -0.60 5.04
CA ILE A 143 5.39 0.55 4.49
C ILE A 143 4.75 0.13 3.17
N ILE A 144 3.48 0.50 2.97
CA ILE A 144 2.83 0.46 1.66
C ILE A 144 2.50 1.90 1.22
N ASN A 145 3.13 2.39 0.16
CA ASN A 145 3.03 3.79 -0.28
C ASN A 145 1.98 4.02 -1.37
N GLY A 146 0.73 3.63 -1.08
CA GLY A 146 -0.40 3.85 -1.97
C GLY A 146 -0.64 2.77 -3.01
N ASP A 147 -1.78 2.91 -3.69
CA ASP A 147 -2.31 2.01 -4.71
C ASP A 147 -2.28 0.54 -4.29
N LEU A 148 -2.88 0.31 -3.12
CA LEU A 148 -3.06 -1.03 -2.56
C LEU A 148 -3.96 -1.86 -3.47
N PHE A 149 -4.94 -1.22 -4.09
CA PHE A 149 -5.93 -1.87 -4.94
C PHE A 149 -6.29 -1.04 -6.15
N ALA A 150 -6.68 -1.70 -7.24
CA ALA A 150 -7.06 -1.03 -8.48
C ALA A 150 -8.20 -1.76 -9.19
N ARG A 151 -8.78 -1.07 -10.20
CA ARG A 151 -9.80 -1.62 -11.10
C ARG A 151 -11.04 -2.17 -10.38
N ASN A 152 -11.37 -1.61 -9.22
CA ASN A 152 -12.62 -1.89 -8.51
C ASN A 152 -13.80 -1.35 -9.35
N LYS A 153 -14.31 -2.17 -10.28
CA LYS A 153 -15.45 -1.77 -11.11
C LYS A 153 -16.67 -1.61 -10.21
N ARG A 154 -17.24 -0.39 -10.16
CA ARG A 154 -18.48 -0.09 -9.44
C ARG A 154 -19.67 -0.89 -10.02
N GLN A 155 -19.90 -2.12 -9.57
CA GLN A 155 -21.23 -2.71 -9.67
C GLN A 155 -22.10 -2.04 -8.60
N LYS A 156 -23.15 -1.33 -9.04
CA LYS A 156 -24.09 -0.62 -8.16
C LYS A 156 -25.11 -1.61 -7.59
N ASP A 157 -24.67 -2.51 -6.74
CA ASP A 157 -25.55 -3.14 -5.76
C ASP A 157 -25.12 -2.68 -4.36
N ASP A 158 -26.07 -2.36 -3.47
CA ASP A 158 -25.75 -1.72 -2.19
C ASP A 158 -25.04 -2.65 -1.17
N ILE A 159 -24.84 -3.92 -1.53
CA ILE A 159 -24.47 -5.01 -0.61
C ILE A 159 -23.10 -5.63 -0.97
N THR A 160 -22.88 -6.01 -2.23
CA THR A 160 -21.60 -6.54 -2.69
C THR A 160 -20.56 -5.41 -2.73
N TYR A 161 -20.99 -4.18 -3.01
CA TYR A 161 -20.12 -3.03 -3.22
C TYR A 161 -19.12 -2.77 -2.05
N PRO A 162 -19.52 -2.54 -0.78
CA PRO A 162 -18.55 -2.28 0.32
C PRO A 162 -17.63 -3.46 0.65
N LEU A 163 -18.11 -4.70 0.48
CA LEU A 163 -17.35 -5.90 0.85
C LEU A 163 -16.16 -6.16 -0.07
N LEU A 164 -16.23 -5.73 -1.33
CA LEU A 164 -15.16 -5.94 -2.32
C LEU A 164 -13.90 -5.14 -1.95
N THR A 165 -14.05 -3.85 -1.61
CA THR A 165 -12.91 -3.01 -1.21
C THR A 165 -12.35 -3.39 0.16
N GLN A 166 -13.18 -3.80 1.12
CA GLN A 166 -12.69 -4.36 2.39
C GLN A 166 -11.87 -5.63 2.19
N GLY A 167 -12.32 -6.51 1.28
CA GLY A 167 -11.59 -7.72 0.94
C GLY A 167 -10.25 -7.45 0.25
N ALA A 168 -10.21 -6.51 -0.69
CA ALA A 168 -8.98 -6.08 -1.35
C ALA A 168 -7.97 -5.48 -0.36
N LEU A 169 -8.44 -4.64 0.58
CA LEU A 169 -7.61 -4.08 1.64
C LEU A 169 -6.99 -5.18 2.51
N LEU A 170 -7.78 -6.15 2.99
CA LEU A 170 -7.28 -7.25 3.82
C LEU A 170 -6.31 -8.16 3.07
N LYS A 171 -6.58 -8.44 1.79
CA LYS A 171 -5.66 -9.16 0.92
C LYS A 171 -4.31 -8.46 0.84
N ALA A 172 -4.30 -7.16 0.51
CA ALA A 172 -3.08 -6.39 0.32
C ALA A 172 -2.14 -6.42 1.53
N VAL A 173 -2.71 -6.44 2.75
CA VAL A 173 -1.94 -6.46 3.99
C VAL A 173 -1.80 -7.86 4.60
N TYR A 174 -2.44 -8.89 4.04
CA TYR A 174 -2.44 -10.25 4.60
C TYR A 174 -1.02 -10.81 4.83
N PRO A 175 -0.06 -10.70 3.88
CA PRO A 175 1.30 -11.16 4.10
C PRO A 175 1.99 -10.55 5.32
N ILE A 176 1.61 -9.33 5.68
CA ILE A 176 2.11 -8.57 6.84
C ILE A 176 1.43 -9.07 8.12
N LEU A 177 0.10 -9.14 8.11
CA LEU A 177 -0.70 -9.61 9.26
C LEU A 177 -0.30 -11.03 9.68
N ASN A 178 -0.10 -11.93 8.71
CA ASN A 178 0.30 -13.31 8.96
C ASN A 178 1.68 -13.42 9.64
N ARG A 179 2.52 -12.38 9.53
CA ARG A 179 3.84 -12.27 10.19
C ARG A 179 3.82 -11.41 11.44
N SER A 180 2.67 -10.84 11.81
CA SER A 180 2.51 -9.94 12.95
C SER A 180 3.51 -8.76 12.93
N LEU A 181 3.81 -8.25 11.73
CA LEU A 181 4.75 -7.14 11.55
C LEU A 181 4.05 -5.79 11.76
N PRO A 182 4.73 -4.80 12.36
CA PRO A 182 4.28 -3.41 12.34
C PRO A 182 4.18 -2.90 10.89
N PHE A 183 3.16 -2.12 10.59
CA PHE A 183 3.02 -1.54 9.26
C PHE A 183 2.32 -0.19 9.19
N ALA A 184 2.72 0.60 8.21
CA ALA A 184 2.19 1.92 7.89
C ALA A 184 1.74 1.96 6.43
N VAL A 185 0.76 2.81 6.14
CA VAL A 185 0.15 2.96 4.81
C VAL A 185 -0.10 4.43 4.52
N THR A 186 0.20 4.87 3.30
CA THR A 186 -0.44 6.06 2.70
C THR A 186 -1.29 5.65 1.51
N TRP A 187 -2.08 6.58 0.98
CA TRP A 187 -3.10 6.32 -0.03
C TRP A 187 -2.69 6.90 -1.39
N GLY A 188 -2.77 6.06 -2.42
CA GLY A 188 -2.55 6.44 -3.81
C GLY A 188 -3.84 6.79 -4.54
N ASN A 189 -3.77 7.18 -5.81
CA ASN A 189 -4.96 7.61 -6.56
C ASN A 189 -5.99 6.50 -6.76
N HIS A 190 -5.56 5.25 -7.00
CA HIS A 190 -6.45 4.11 -7.20
C HIS A 190 -7.18 3.72 -5.90
N ASP A 191 -6.65 4.10 -4.74
CA ASP A 191 -7.31 3.85 -3.46
C ASP A 191 -8.60 4.67 -3.26
N ALA A 192 -8.92 5.62 -4.16
CA ALA A 192 -10.22 6.32 -4.18
C ALA A 192 -11.23 5.73 -5.16
N GLU A 193 -10.84 4.73 -5.96
CA GLU A 193 -11.69 4.18 -7.02
C GLU A 193 -12.61 3.06 -6.53
N GLY A 194 -12.35 2.57 -5.32
CA GLY A 194 -13.14 1.55 -4.65
C GLY A 194 -14.55 1.99 -4.22
N SER A 195 -15.16 1.15 -3.41
CA SER A 195 -16.48 1.40 -2.83
C SER A 195 -16.47 2.13 -1.51
N LEU A 196 -15.37 2.03 -0.78
CA LEU A 196 -15.15 2.76 0.45
C LEU A 196 -14.60 4.15 0.15
N LEU A 197 -15.11 5.13 0.90
CA LEU A 197 -14.49 6.45 0.97
C LEU A 197 -13.12 6.33 1.65
N ARG A 198 -12.24 7.31 1.40
CA ARG A 198 -10.90 7.32 1.98
C ARG A 198 -10.93 7.34 3.52
N GLU A 199 -11.94 7.98 4.11
CA GLU A 199 -12.23 7.97 5.55
C GLU A 199 -12.56 6.56 6.07
N GLU A 200 -13.29 5.79 5.28
CA GLU A 200 -13.70 4.43 5.63
C GLU A 200 -12.52 3.47 5.49
N LEU A 201 -11.70 3.62 4.45
CA LEU A 201 -10.44 2.89 4.31
C LEU A 201 -9.52 3.14 5.50
N GLN A 202 -9.32 4.40 5.89
CA GLN A 202 -8.52 4.77 7.05
C GLN A 202 -9.08 4.16 8.34
N ARG A 203 -10.40 4.13 8.50
CA ARG A 203 -11.07 3.51 9.64
C ARG A 203 -10.84 2.01 9.68
N GLU A 204 -11.03 1.31 8.57
CA GLU A 204 -10.82 -0.15 8.52
C GLU A 204 -9.35 -0.50 8.76
N MET A 205 -8.43 0.23 8.13
CA MET A 205 -6.98 0.06 8.34
C MET A 205 -6.60 0.23 9.82
N SER A 206 -7.15 1.25 10.49
CA SER A 206 -6.85 1.54 11.90
C SER A 206 -7.27 0.45 12.89
N ARG A 207 -8.12 -0.49 12.48
CA ARG A 207 -8.57 -1.63 13.30
C ARG A 207 -7.64 -2.84 13.19
N LEU A 208 -6.71 -2.84 12.24
CA LEU A 208 -5.87 -3.99 11.97
C LEU A 208 -4.71 -4.09 12.96
N PRO A 209 -4.41 -5.31 13.47
CA PRO A 209 -3.31 -5.51 14.39
C PRO A 209 -1.97 -5.20 13.70
N GLY A 210 -1.11 -4.45 14.38
CA GLY A 210 0.19 -4.03 13.86
C GLY A 210 0.17 -2.75 13.04
N TYR A 211 -1.00 -2.20 12.71
CA TYR A 211 -1.06 -0.89 12.06
C TYR A 211 -0.55 0.19 13.02
N VAL A 212 0.47 0.94 12.59
CA VAL A 212 1.08 2.03 13.37
C VAL A 212 0.71 3.41 12.86
N GLY A 213 0.07 3.49 11.70
CA GLY A 213 -0.36 4.77 11.11
C GLY A 213 -1.51 5.42 11.88
N SER A 214 -1.75 6.69 11.59
CA SER A 214 -2.84 7.45 12.20
C SER A 214 -3.42 8.47 11.22
N ASN A 215 -4.18 9.44 11.71
CA ASN A 215 -4.73 10.49 10.88
C ASN A 215 -4.83 11.80 11.67
N VAL A 216 -4.22 12.86 11.15
CA VAL A 216 -4.37 14.21 11.71
C VAL A 216 -5.68 14.81 11.20
N ALA A 217 -6.56 15.18 12.13
CA ALA A 217 -7.85 15.76 11.82
C ALA A 217 -7.74 17.13 11.13
N SER A 218 -8.72 17.46 10.29
CA SER A 218 -8.85 18.75 9.59
C SER A 218 -7.77 19.06 8.55
N LEU A 219 -6.96 18.07 8.17
CA LEU A 219 -6.12 18.15 6.98
C LEU A 219 -6.87 17.66 5.75
N ASP A 220 -6.44 18.11 4.59
CA ASP A 220 -6.91 17.62 3.31
C ASP A 220 -6.46 16.15 3.13
N GLY A 221 -7.41 15.25 2.84
CA GLY A 221 -7.15 13.82 2.70
C GLY A 221 -7.21 13.05 4.02
N GLN A 222 -6.81 11.78 4.01
CA GLN A 222 -6.73 10.90 5.18
C GLN A 222 -5.37 10.22 5.21
N GLY A 223 -4.93 9.71 6.35
CA GLY A 223 -3.61 9.06 6.44
C GLY A 223 -2.45 10.07 6.37
N ASN A 224 -2.72 11.32 6.77
CA ASN A 224 -1.67 12.30 7.07
C ASN A 224 -1.21 12.10 8.51
N TYR A 225 0.05 11.69 8.72
CA TYR A 225 0.60 11.44 10.05
C TYR A 225 2.13 11.42 10.06
N GLN A 226 2.69 11.41 11.27
CA GLN A 226 4.11 11.22 11.51
C GLN A 226 4.32 10.05 12.47
N LEU A 227 5.43 9.33 12.30
CA LEU A 227 5.88 8.28 13.21
C LEU A 227 7.27 8.60 13.73
N ASP A 228 7.51 8.30 15.00
CA ASP A 228 8.83 8.36 15.61
C ASP A 228 9.47 6.97 15.65
N ILE A 229 10.77 6.89 15.34
CA ILE A 229 11.60 5.72 15.66
C ILE A 229 12.45 6.07 16.87
N LEU A 230 12.24 5.33 17.95
CA LEU A 230 12.83 5.61 19.26
C LEU A 230 14.16 4.87 19.46
N ASP A 231 15.04 5.42 20.30
CA ASP A 231 16.14 4.66 20.89
C ASP A 231 15.67 3.80 22.08
N ARG A 232 16.64 3.24 22.81
CA ARG A 232 16.38 2.40 23.99
C ARG A 232 15.89 3.16 25.21
N ASP A 233 16.16 4.46 25.27
CA ASP A 233 15.76 5.33 26.39
C ASP A 233 14.37 5.95 26.12
N GLY A 234 13.82 5.73 24.92
CA GLY A 234 12.51 6.23 24.50
C GLY A 234 12.59 7.58 23.78
N ASP A 235 13.79 8.07 23.48
CA ASP A 235 13.99 9.32 22.76
C ASP A 235 13.79 9.10 21.26
N SER A 236 13.04 9.98 20.60
CA SER A 236 12.90 9.95 19.15
C SER A 236 14.24 10.31 18.49
N LYS A 237 14.70 9.46 17.57
CA LYS A 237 15.93 9.66 16.80
C LYS A 237 15.69 9.86 15.31
N MET A 238 14.49 9.56 14.83
CA MET A 238 14.13 9.72 13.43
C MET A 238 12.61 9.90 13.30
N LYS A 239 12.20 10.72 12.33
CA LYS A 239 10.78 10.87 11.96
C LYS A 239 10.48 10.33 10.56
N LEU A 240 9.36 9.63 10.44
CA LEU A 240 8.76 9.25 9.17
C LEU A 240 7.48 10.06 8.96
N TRP A 241 7.35 10.71 7.82
CA TRP A 241 6.21 11.56 7.48
C TRP A 241 5.40 10.92 6.35
N PHE A 242 4.08 10.85 6.53
CA PHE A 242 3.18 10.25 5.56
C PHE A 242 2.16 11.30 5.13
N PHE A 243 2.03 11.47 3.81
CA PHE A 243 1.11 12.44 3.22
C PHE A 243 0.17 11.75 2.24
N ASP A 244 -1.09 12.18 2.30
CA ASP A 244 -2.10 11.85 1.30
C ASP A 244 -1.96 12.79 0.10
N SER A 245 -1.46 12.27 -1.03
CA SER A 245 -1.40 13.00 -2.30
C SER A 245 -2.70 12.91 -3.11
N ARG A 246 -3.77 12.38 -2.53
CA ARG A 246 -5.14 12.31 -3.09
C ARG A 246 -5.25 11.47 -4.36
N SER A 247 -6.40 11.60 -5.03
CA SER A 247 -6.72 10.96 -6.31
C SER A 247 -6.89 12.02 -7.39
N TYR A 248 -7.15 11.58 -8.62
CA TYR A 248 -7.30 12.45 -9.79
C TYR A 248 -8.44 13.46 -9.60
N THR A 249 -8.19 14.69 -10.06
CA THR A 249 -9.24 15.69 -10.25
C THR A 249 -9.65 15.69 -11.72
N TYR A 250 -10.87 15.24 -12.00
CA TYR A 250 -11.41 15.20 -13.36
C TYR A 250 -12.12 16.52 -13.69
N PHE A 251 -11.58 17.28 -14.63
CA PHE A 251 -12.27 18.44 -15.20
C PHE A 251 -12.90 18.09 -16.55
N PRO A 252 -14.15 18.50 -16.82
CA PRO A 252 -14.72 18.34 -18.15
C PRO A 252 -14.12 19.37 -19.11
N LEU A 253 -13.13 18.96 -19.92
CA LEU A 253 -12.60 19.77 -21.01
C LEU A 253 -12.97 19.13 -22.36
N ASN A 254 -13.77 19.84 -23.16
CA ASN A 254 -14.15 19.43 -24.53
C ASN A 254 -14.74 18.01 -24.67
N GLY A 255 -15.46 17.54 -23.65
CA GLY A 255 -16.09 16.21 -23.68
C GLY A 255 -15.12 15.04 -23.44
N SER A 256 -13.85 15.32 -23.13
CA SER A 256 -12.88 14.37 -22.58
C SER A 256 -12.64 14.70 -21.10
N THR A 257 -12.62 13.69 -20.25
CA THR A 257 -12.16 13.83 -18.85
C THR A 257 -10.64 13.73 -18.86
N THR A 258 -9.93 14.86 -18.96
CA THR A 258 -8.51 14.89 -18.61
C THR A 258 -8.42 15.08 -17.10
N GLY A 259 -7.79 14.13 -16.41
CA GLY A 259 -7.60 14.17 -14.97
C GLY A 259 -6.24 14.77 -14.64
N GLN A 260 -6.17 15.80 -13.81
CA GLN A 260 -4.91 16.19 -13.18
C GLN A 260 -4.67 15.29 -11.98
N SER A 261 -3.44 14.78 -11.83
CA SER A 261 -3.04 14.03 -10.63
C SER A 261 -3.30 14.85 -9.38
N GLY A 262 -3.67 14.18 -8.30
CA GLY A 262 -3.82 14.81 -6.99
C GLY A 262 -2.50 15.39 -6.49
N GLY A 263 -2.53 16.06 -5.34
CA GLY A 263 -1.30 16.52 -4.69
C GLY A 263 -1.48 16.75 -3.20
N VAL A 264 -0.37 17.01 -2.53
CA VAL A 264 -0.33 17.46 -1.14
C VAL A 264 -0.76 18.93 -1.09
N HIS A 265 -1.85 19.20 -0.38
CA HIS A 265 -2.45 20.52 -0.26
C HIS A 265 -1.74 21.43 0.74
N ARG A 266 -2.00 22.74 0.61
CA ARG A 266 -1.35 23.78 1.42
C ARG A 266 -1.49 23.58 2.94
N ASN A 267 -2.65 23.12 3.43
CA ASN A 267 -2.82 22.87 4.88
C ASN A 267 -1.99 21.68 5.41
N GLN A 268 -1.72 20.68 4.58
CA GLN A 268 -0.80 19.58 4.90
C GLN A 268 0.63 20.10 4.95
N VAL A 269 1.03 20.98 4.01
CA VAL A 269 2.34 21.66 4.02
C VAL A 269 2.51 22.50 5.29
N GLU A 270 1.51 23.32 5.64
CA GLU A 270 1.56 24.17 6.85
C GLU A 270 1.56 23.36 8.15
N TRP A 271 0.91 22.19 8.17
CA TRP A 271 1.04 21.23 9.27
C TRP A 271 2.48 20.73 9.36
N PHE A 272 3.04 20.24 8.26
CA PHE A 272 4.41 19.75 8.22
C PHE A 272 5.44 20.82 8.64
N GLU A 273 5.37 22.04 8.11
CA GLU A 273 6.26 23.14 8.48
C GLU A 273 6.17 23.51 9.98
N ARG A 274 4.98 23.39 10.57
CA ARG A 274 4.78 23.66 11.99
C ARG A 274 5.34 22.55 12.86
N GLU A 275 5.00 21.29 12.57
CA GLU A 275 5.41 20.14 13.38
C GLU A 275 6.91 19.81 13.22
N SER A 276 7.51 20.15 12.08
CA SER A 276 8.94 19.93 11.81
C SER A 276 9.86 21.05 12.30
N ARG A 277 9.29 22.13 12.83
CA ARG A 277 10.06 23.31 13.23
C ARG A 277 11.05 22.98 14.36
N GLY A 278 12.33 23.15 14.07
CA GLY A 278 13.40 22.96 15.05
C GLY A 278 13.74 21.51 15.34
N LEU A 279 13.29 20.56 14.49
CA LEU A 279 13.77 19.18 14.58
C LEU A 279 15.24 19.11 14.15
N GLU A 280 16.04 18.46 14.99
CA GLU A 280 17.47 18.22 14.72
C GLU A 280 17.75 16.78 14.24
N MET A 281 16.74 15.91 14.25
CA MET A 281 16.85 14.55 13.75
C MET A 281 16.64 14.46 12.24
N ASN A 282 17.14 13.40 11.61
CA ASN A 282 16.82 13.09 10.22
C ASN A 282 15.38 12.56 10.09
N GLY A 283 14.82 12.72 8.90
CA GLY A 283 13.53 12.15 8.55
C GLY A 283 13.38 11.79 7.08
N MET A 284 12.31 11.06 6.80
CA MET A 284 11.90 10.64 5.46
C MET A 284 10.43 10.99 5.23
N ALA A 285 10.07 11.28 3.99
CA ALA A 285 8.69 11.57 3.60
C ALA A 285 8.17 10.56 2.57
N PHE A 286 6.95 10.08 2.77
CA PHE A 286 6.26 9.10 1.95
C PHE A 286 4.98 9.72 1.42
N PHE A 287 4.84 9.75 0.10
CA PHE A 287 3.66 10.23 -0.60
C PHE A 287 3.59 9.54 -1.96
N HIS A 288 2.40 9.12 -2.36
CA HIS A 288 2.27 8.22 -3.50
C HIS A 288 2.60 8.90 -4.83
N ILE A 289 2.00 10.06 -5.12
CA ILE A 289 2.19 10.76 -6.40
C ILE A 289 3.49 11.59 -6.36
N PRO A 290 4.42 11.43 -7.32
CA PRO A 290 5.73 12.07 -7.32
C PRO A 290 5.67 13.60 -7.45
N LEU A 291 6.74 14.27 -7.04
CA LEU A 291 6.91 15.71 -7.24
C LEU A 291 7.58 16.01 -8.57
N GLY A 292 7.11 17.02 -9.32
CA GLY A 292 7.64 17.35 -10.65
C GLY A 292 9.12 17.70 -10.64
N GLN A 293 9.61 18.25 -9.52
CA GLN A 293 11.02 18.60 -9.29
C GLN A 293 11.98 17.41 -9.36
N MET A 294 11.48 16.17 -9.28
CA MET A 294 12.32 14.99 -9.44
C MET A 294 12.68 14.68 -10.90
N SER A 295 12.02 15.31 -11.89
CA SER A 295 12.38 15.08 -13.28
C SER A 295 13.76 15.66 -13.59
N GLY A 296 14.69 14.81 -14.02
CA GLY A 296 16.07 15.19 -14.34
C GLY A 296 16.19 16.28 -15.41
N SER A 297 15.21 16.39 -16.31
CA SER A 297 15.20 17.37 -17.40
C SER A 297 15.04 18.83 -16.94
N LEU A 298 14.61 19.06 -15.70
CA LEU A 298 14.44 20.40 -15.14
C LEU A 298 15.76 21.04 -14.68
N GLY A 299 16.83 20.24 -14.53
CA GLY A 299 18.16 20.76 -14.20
C GLY A 299 18.25 21.49 -12.84
N LEU A 300 17.45 21.09 -11.85
CA LEU A 300 17.35 21.71 -10.52
C LEU A 300 18.57 21.42 -9.60
N ASN A 301 19.80 21.55 -10.12
CA ASN A 301 21.02 21.03 -9.49
C ASN A 301 20.86 19.55 -9.08
N SER A 302 20.22 18.77 -9.95
CA SER A 302 20.05 17.33 -9.76
C SER A 302 21.36 16.59 -10.00
N SER A 303 21.60 15.52 -9.23
CA SER A 303 22.61 14.51 -9.59
C SER A 303 22.07 13.56 -10.67
N ALA A 304 22.95 12.72 -11.24
CA ALA A 304 22.52 11.68 -12.18
C ALA A 304 21.48 10.74 -11.53
N GLU A 305 20.50 10.32 -12.34
CA GLU A 305 19.52 9.31 -11.97
C GLU A 305 20.23 7.95 -11.77
N LEU A 306 19.89 7.25 -10.70
CA LEU A 306 20.31 5.87 -10.45
C LEU A 306 19.07 4.98 -10.45
N GLY A 307 19.04 3.97 -11.31
CA GLY A 307 17.90 3.10 -11.56
C GLY A 307 17.34 3.32 -12.97
N VAL A 308 16.04 3.12 -13.12
CA VAL A 308 15.30 3.06 -14.38
C VAL A 308 14.31 4.19 -14.44
N HIS A 309 14.38 4.92 -15.53
CA HIS A 309 13.45 5.95 -15.93
C HIS A 309 12.86 5.54 -17.29
N SER A 310 11.72 4.84 -17.27
CA SER A 310 11.12 4.25 -18.48
C SER A 310 9.80 4.88 -18.88
N GLU A 311 9.24 5.77 -18.07
CA GLU A 311 8.06 6.56 -18.43
C GLU A 311 8.20 8.01 -17.93
N ASP A 312 7.39 8.92 -18.47
CA ASP A 312 7.37 10.31 -18.01
C ASP A 312 6.93 10.41 -16.55
N VAL A 313 7.44 11.42 -15.83
CA VAL A 313 7.03 11.70 -14.45
C VAL A 313 5.59 12.23 -14.42
N CYS A 314 4.65 11.49 -13.84
CA CYS A 314 3.25 11.91 -13.64
C CYS A 314 3.08 12.64 -12.31
N SER A 315 3.65 13.85 -12.24
CA SER A 315 3.76 14.60 -11.00
C SER A 315 2.43 15.16 -10.45
N GLN A 316 2.42 15.42 -9.14
CA GLN A 316 1.32 16.07 -8.44
C GLN A 316 0.84 17.34 -9.16
N GLY A 317 -0.48 17.43 -9.40
CA GLY A 317 -1.09 18.60 -10.04
C GLY A 317 -0.89 18.72 -11.56
N HIS A 318 -0.21 17.78 -12.21
CA HIS A 318 0.09 17.84 -13.64
C HIS A 318 -0.24 16.56 -14.40
N GLU A 319 -0.23 16.64 -15.72
CA GLU A 319 -0.16 15.47 -16.60
C GLU A 319 1.27 14.91 -16.62
N CYS A 320 1.41 13.65 -17.05
CA CYS A 320 2.70 12.99 -17.23
C CYS A 320 3.59 13.77 -18.18
N SER A 321 4.72 14.26 -17.67
CA SER A 321 5.68 15.04 -18.42
C SER A 321 7.03 15.04 -17.74
N ASN A 322 8.08 14.82 -18.52
CA ASN A 322 9.44 15.05 -18.08
C ASN A 322 9.84 16.54 -18.05
N THR A 323 8.95 17.45 -18.38
CA THR A 323 9.15 18.90 -18.24
C THR A 323 7.88 19.53 -17.66
N PRO A 324 7.50 19.20 -16.42
CA PRO A 324 6.27 19.72 -15.82
C PRO A 324 6.38 21.24 -15.59
N ASP A 325 5.28 21.97 -15.75
CA ASP A 325 5.20 23.39 -15.44
C ASP A 325 5.05 23.60 -13.93
N LEU A 326 6.17 23.68 -13.22
CA LEU A 326 6.20 23.78 -11.75
C LEU A 326 5.48 25.00 -11.16
N ALA A 327 5.07 25.98 -11.97
CA ALA A 327 4.32 27.15 -11.48
C ALA A 327 2.82 26.86 -11.32
N ASP A 328 2.28 25.88 -12.05
CA ASP A 328 0.89 25.48 -11.93
C ASP A 328 0.72 24.54 -10.72
N ASN A 329 -0.36 24.70 -9.94
CA ASN A 329 -0.64 23.90 -8.74
C ASN A 329 0.48 23.82 -7.65
N ASP A 330 1.41 24.78 -7.59
CA ASP A 330 2.44 24.82 -6.54
C ASP A 330 1.86 25.10 -5.14
N THR A 331 2.00 24.12 -4.23
CA THR A 331 1.56 24.22 -2.83
C THR A 331 2.67 24.65 -1.87
N GLY A 332 3.91 24.75 -2.38
CA GLY A 332 5.13 24.96 -1.61
C GLY A 332 5.67 23.70 -0.93
N PHE A 333 5.16 22.50 -1.28
CA PHE A 333 5.56 21.27 -0.60
C PHE A 333 7.03 20.91 -0.83
N PHE A 334 7.53 21.06 -2.06
CA PHE A 334 8.94 20.87 -2.38
C PHE A 334 9.83 21.81 -1.56
N ASP A 335 9.48 23.10 -1.51
CA ASP A 335 10.21 24.11 -0.75
C ASP A 335 10.21 23.80 0.75
N ALA A 336 9.08 23.35 1.30
CA ALA A 336 9.00 22.95 2.71
C ALA A 336 9.94 21.76 3.02
N ILE A 337 10.02 20.77 2.12
CA ILE A 337 10.93 19.63 2.25
C ILE A 337 12.39 20.09 2.26
N VAL A 338 12.82 20.83 1.25
CA VAL A 338 14.24 21.20 1.08
C VAL A 338 14.69 22.24 2.10
N ASN A 339 13.85 23.20 2.45
CA ASN A 339 14.21 24.26 3.42
C ASN A 339 14.14 23.75 4.86
N GLY A 340 13.36 22.69 5.12
CA GLY A 340 13.24 22.07 6.44
C GLY A 340 14.52 21.36 6.92
N ASN A 341 15.47 21.04 6.02
CA ASN A 341 16.77 20.40 6.25
C ASN A 341 16.80 19.05 7.01
N HIS A 342 15.71 18.63 7.65
CA HIS A 342 15.58 17.39 8.39
C HIS A 342 15.19 16.22 7.48
N ILE A 343 14.39 16.46 6.43
CA ILE A 343 14.08 15.44 5.42
C ILE A 343 15.31 15.18 4.57
N LYS A 344 15.73 13.92 4.52
CA LYS A 344 16.91 13.50 3.75
C LYS A 344 16.56 12.66 2.52
N ALA A 345 15.43 11.96 2.57
CA ALA A 345 14.92 11.22 1.44
C ALA A 345 13.39 11.27 1.36
N THR A 346 12.86 11.19 0.14
CA THR A 346 11.43 11.05 -0.13
C THR A 346 11.16 9.85 -1.01
N PHE A 347 9.95 9.32 -0.91
CA PHE A 347 9.54 8.09 -1.57
C PHE A 347 8.17 8.22 -2.22
N SER A 348 8.07 7.79 -3.49
CA SER A 348 6.87 7.88 -4.32
C SER A 348 6.68 6.67 -5.24
N GLY A 349 5.43 6.30 -5.48
CA GLY A 349 5.05 5.23 -6.40
C GLY A 349 4.48 5.83 -7.69
N HIS A 350 3.28 5.37 -8.07
CA HIS A 350 2.43 5.93 -9.15
C HIS A 350 2.90 5.61 -10.57
N ASP A 351 4.16 5.91 -10.88
CA ASP A 351 4.74 5.68 -12.20
C ASP A 351 5.45 4.32 -12.17
N HIS A 352 4.70 3.24 -12.38
CA HIS A 352 5.15 1.88 -12.06
C HIS A 352 6.41 1.42 -12.81
N SER A 353 6.69 2.04 -13.94
CA SER A 353 7.85 1.77 -14.80
C SER A 353 9.08 2.58 -14.42
N ASN A 354 8.93 3.53 -13.49
CA ASN A 354 10.00 4.31 -12.91
C ASN A 354 10.40 3.72 -11.55
N ASP A 355 11.71 3.57 -11.36
CA ASP A 355 12.29 3.08 -10.11
C ASP A 355 13.59 3.83 -9.76
N PHE A 356 13.83 4.98 -10.40
CA PHE A 356 15.07 5.72 -10.23
C PHE A 356 15.10 6.54 -8.93
N SER A 357 16.29 7.02 -8.59
CA SER A 357 16.52 8.01 -7.55
C SER A 357 17.39 9.16 -8.07
N THR A 358 17.10 10.38 -7.61
CA THR A 358 17.87 11.58 -7.92
C THR A 358 18.02 12.46 -6.69
N SER A 359 19.18 13.11 -6.54
CA SER A 359 19.39 14.07 -5.45
C SER A 359 19.10 15.48 -5.96
N VAL A 360 18.17 16.19 -5.33
CA VAL A 360 17.82 17.57 -5.66
C VAL A 360 18.00 18.41 -4.39
N LYS A 361 18.84 19.44 -4.46
CA LYS A 361 19.12 20.36 -3.34
C LYS A 361 19.54 19.65 -2.03
N GLY A 362 20.19 18.49 -2.12
CA GLY A 362 20.66 17.72 -0.97
C GLY A 362 19.63 16.78 -0.34
N VAL A 363 18.46 16.61 -0.97
CA VAL A 363 17.45 15.60 -0.61
C VAL A 363 17.40 14.54 -1.72
N THR A 364 17.35 13.27 -1.34
CA THR A 364 17.24 12.15 -2.29
C THR A 364 15.78 11.83 -2.57
N PHE A 365 15.31 12.07 -3.79
CA PHE A 365 13.97 11.71 -4.25
C PHE A 365 14.02 10.35 -4.93
N THR A 366 13.20 9.40 -4.48
CA THR A 366 13.28 7.99 -4.88
C THR A 366 11.91 7.46 -5.28
N TYR A 367 11.82 6.84 -6.46
CA TYR A 367 10.67 6.01 -6.81
C TYR A 367 10.73 4.65 -6.13
N ASP A 368 9.59 4.10 -5.74
CA ASP A 368 9.48 2.87 -4.94
C ASP A 368 9.59 1.59 -5.75
N GLY A 369 9.33 1.68 -7.05
CA GLY A 369 9.06 0.54 -7.92
C GLY A 369 7.64 -0.01 -7.71
N SER A 370 7.26 -1.01 -8.50
CA SER A 370 5.92 -1.62 -8.46
C SER A 370 5.97 -3.09 -8.08
N ALA A 371 5.26 -3.44 -7.00
CA ALA A 371 5.27 -4.80 -6.45
C ALA A 371 4.12 -5.70 -6.95
N GLY A 372 3.01 -5.11 -7.41
CA GLY A 372 1.81 -5.84 -7.80
C GLY A 372 1.87 -6.44 -9.20
N TYR A 373 1.57 -7.73 -9.36
CA TYR A 373 1.43 -8.37 -10.69
C TYR A 373 0.25 -7.86 -11.52
N THR A 374 -0.67 -7.15 -10.89
CA THR A 374 -1.88 -6.57 -11.47
C THR A 374 -1.70 -5.11 -11.87
N ALA A 375 -0.63 -4.48 -11.38
CA ALA A 375 -0.15 -3.19 -11.78
C ALA A 375 0.59 -3.33 -13.13
N TYR A 376 0.55 -2.33 -13.99
CA TYR A 376 1.42 -2.34 -15.18
C TYR A 376 2.90 -2.25 -14.77
N SER A 377 3.80 -2.59 -15.67
CA SER A 377 5.26 -2.45 -15.50
C SER A 377 5.91 -2.09 -16.84
N THR A 378 7.24 -1.96 -16.86
CA THR A 378 8.08 -1.69 -18.04
C THR A 378 7.96 -2.67 -19.21
N GLY A 379 7.12 -3.71 -19.14
CA GLY A 379 6.60 -4.46 -20.29
C GLY A 379 7.64 -5.05 -21.25
N ASN A 380 7.86 -6.37 -21.18
CA ASN A 380 8.72 -7.21 -22.04
C ASN A 380 10.23 -7.20 -21.72
N ASP A 381 10.70 -6.53 -20.68
CA ASP A 381 12.06 -6.76 -20.18
C ASP A 381 12.03 -7.87 -19.10
N PRO A 382 12.56 -9.07 -19.37
CA PRO A 382 12.64 -10.14 -18.37
C PRO A 382 13.54 -9.79 -17.17
N ASN A 383 14.28 -8.69 -17.22
CA ASN A 383 15.05 -8.16 -16.09
C ASN A 383 14.23 -7.23 -15.18
N TYR A 384 13.11 -6.67 -15.65
CA TYR A 384 12.27 -5.78 -14.86
C TYR A 384 11.04 -6.50 -14.34
N ASN A 385 11.30 -7.16 -13.22
CA ASN A 385 10.34 -7.89 -12.43
C ASN A 385 9.60 -6.98 -11.45
N ARG A 386 8.56 -7.52 -10.80
CA ARG A 386 7.98 -6.89 -9.63
C ARG A 386 9.04 -6.67 -8.57
N GLU A 387 9.01 -5.49 -7.99
CA GLU A 387 10.05 -5.07 -7.07
C GLU A 387 9.52 -4.28 -5.89
N MET A 388 10.37 -4.20 -4.89
CA MET A 388 10.13 -3.45 -3.66
C MET A 388 11.47 -2.93 -3.15
N ARG A 389 11.44 -1.91 -2.31
CA ARG A 389 12.66 -1.37 -1.68
C ARG A 389 12.84 -1.87 -0.27
N VAL A 390 14.10 -2.03 0.10
CA VAL A 390 14.50 -2.14 1.50
C VAL A 390 15.23 -0.86 1.86
N ILE A 391 14.89 -0.28 3.00
CA ILE A 391 15.59 0.88 3.56
C ILE A 391 16.25 0.43 4.85
N ASP A 392 17.57 0.47 4.87
CA ASP A 392 18.39 0.16 6.04
C ASP A 392 18.84 1.46 6.70
N ILE A 393 18.34 1.70 7.91
CA ILE A 393 18.68 2.86 8.74
C ILE A 393 19.63 2.37 9.83
N VAL A 394 20.75 3.07 10.00
CA VAL A 394 21.79 2.70 10.97
C VAL A 394 22.25 3.92 11.77
N SER A 395 23.10 3.68 12.76
CA SER A 395 23.65 4.74 13.62
C SER A 395 22.56 5.61 14.23
N TRP A 396 21.46 4.98 14.69
CA TRP A 396 20.35 5.70 15.33
C TRP A 396 19.72 6.77 14.42
N GLY A 397 19.60 6.50 13.13
CA GLY A 397 18.97 7.44 12.18
C GLY A 397 19.94 8.42 11.51
N GLU A 398 21.23 8.38 11.84
CA GLU A 398 22.24 9.27 11.26
C GLU A 398 22.59 8.92 9.81
N SER A 399 22.42 7.66 9.38
CA SER A 399 22.64 7.25 7.99
C SER A 399 21.58 6.26 7.53
N ALA A 400 21.23 6.33 6.25
CA ALA A 400 20.34 5.37 5.64
C ALA A 400 20.79 4.98 4.24
N THR A 401 20.49 3.74 3.87
CA THR A 401 20.73 3.20 2.54
C THR A 401 19.47 2.53 2.02
N THR A 402 19.36 2.38 0.70
CA THR A 402 18.29 1.61 0.08
C THR A 402 18.80 0.69 -1.03
N TYR A 403 18.13 -0.42 -1.21
CA TYR A 403 18.33 -1.34 -2.32
C TYR A 403 17.00 -1.98 -2.72
N LYS A 404 16.96 -2.55 -3.92
CA LYS A 404 15.77 -3.22 -4.45
C LYS A 404 15.80 -4.72 -4.20
N VAL A 405 14.65 -5.30 -3.94
CA VAL A 405 14.40 -6.75 -4.00
C VAL A 405 13.45 -7.00 -5.15
N ILE A 406 13.81 -7.94 -6.02
CA ILE A 406 13.07 -8.30 -7.23
C ILE A 406 12.49 -9.71 -7.12
N ASP A 407 11.33 -9.94 -7.72
CA ASP A 407 10.75 -11.28 -7.89
C ASP A 407 11.31 -11.96 -9.14
N ASP A 408 12.24 -12.89 -8.99
CA ASP A 408 12.69 -13.72 -10.11
C ASP A 408 11.69 -14.84 -10.36
N ILE A 409 10.62 -14.48 -11.05
CA ILE A 409 9.50 -15.39 -11.19
C ILE A 409 9.85 -16.61 -12.03
N LEU A 410 10.79 -16.46 -12.97
CA LEU A 410 11.29 -17.56 -13.79
C LEU A 410 12.01 -18.61 -12.94
N LYS A 411 12.70 -18.19 -11.88
CA LYS A 411 13.36 -19.09 -10.92
C LYS A 411 12.50 -19.42 -9.70
N GLY A 412 11.37 -18.74 -9.51
CA GLY A 412 10.54 -18.85 -8.32
C GLY A 412 11.28 -18.44 -7.06
N THR A 413 12.12 -17.40 -7.11
CA THR A 413 12.89 -16.88 -5.98
C THR A 413 12.79 -15.37 -5.89
N VAL A 414 13.03 -14.81 -4.70
CA VAL A 414 13.21 -13.36 -4.53
C VAL A 414 14.66 -13.09 -4.13
N HIS A 415 15.24 -12.01 -4.62
CA HIS A 415 16.60 -11.65 -4.28
C HIS A 415 16.87 -10.15 -4.42
N ARG A 416 17.93 -9.68 -3.75
CA ARG A 416 18.43 -8.31 -3.92
C ARG A 416 18.83 -8.11 -5.38
N ASN A 417 18.39 -7.04 -6.02
CA ASN A 417 18.84 -6.68 -7.35
C ASN A 417 20.35 -6.32 -7.31
N THR A 418 21.18 -7.17 -7.89
CA THR A 418 22.64 -6.99 -7.89
C THR A 418 23.17 -6.21 -9.10
N SER A 419 22.32 -5.92 -10.10
CA SER A 419 22.73 -5.07 -11.23
C SER A 419 22.90 -3.60 -10.82
N GLU A 420 22.26 -3.21 -9.72
CA GLU A 420 22.33 -1.87 -9.15
C GLU A 420 23.17 -1.83 -7.86
N PRO A 421 23.82 -0.71 -7.53
CA PRO A 421 24.49 -0.52 -6.25
C PRO A 421 23.48 -0.40 -5.10
N ILE A 422 23.96 -0.55 -3.87
CA ILE A 422 23.20 -0.05 -2.70
C ILE A 422 23.33 1.47 -2.71
N LEU A 423 22.21 2.16 -2.71
CA LEU A 423 22.16 3.63 -2.74
C LEU A 423 22.28 4.16 -1.32
N THR A 424 23.23 5.06 -1.07
CA THR A 424 23.26 5.87 0.15
C THR A 424 22.25 7.00 0.01
N LEU A 425 21.30 7.09 0.94
CA LEU A 425 20.32 8.18 0.98
C LEU A 425 20.93 9.42 1.64
N TYR A 426 21.68 9.23 2.73
CA TYR A 426 22.44 10.24 3.47
C TYR A 426 23.48 9.64 4.42
#